data_AF-A0A382DY18-F1
#
_entry.id   AF-A0A382DY18-F1
#
_cell.length_a   1.000
_cell.length_b   1.000
_cell.length_c   1.000
_cell.angle_alpha   90.00
_cell.angle_beta   90.00
_cell.angle_gamma   90.00
#
_symmetry.space_group_name_H-M   'P 1'
#
loop_
_entity.id
_entity.type
_entity.pdbx_description
1 polymer ?
#
loop_
_entity_poly.entity_id
_entity_poly.type
_entity_poly.pdbx_seq_one_letter_code
_entity_poly.pdbx_strand_id
1 'polypeptide(L)'
;MDFSRRELMKTVGAGALAFGAGPSTTVASTSGALDGSLDFSVIRSEFPRAGKNLWLAAAETHPFSVHTLRALEEYSQYRAMGGIGRDSFTAAKQAETKQLFGTLINASPEEIAFVMSTTDGENLVVSGLGLAELGGNVVID
;
A
#
# COMPACT_ATOMS: atom_id res chain seq x y z
N MET A 1 17.43 -29.68 27.76
CA MET A 1 18.12 -28.38 27.94
C MET A 1 17.05 -27.32 27.81
N ASP A 2 16.65 -26.74 28.93
CA ASP A 2 15.45 -25.92 29.04
C ASP A 2 15.86 -24.44 28.93
N PHE A 3 15.64 -23.82 27.77
CA PHE A 3 16.02 -22.42 27.54
C PHE A 3 14.83 -21.52 27.89
N SER A 4 14.93 -20.83 29.02
CA SER A 4 13.96 -19.82 29.44
C SER A 4 14.09 -18.55 28.58
N ARG A 5 12.95 -17.93 28.23
CA ARG A 5 12.84 -16.64 27.51
C ARG A 5 13.75 -15.53 28.08
N ARG A 6 14.10 -15.61 29.36
CA ARG A 6 14.98 -14.64 30.05
C ARG A 6 16.47 -14.77 29.65
N GLU A 7 16.92 -15.95 29.24
CA GLU A 7 18.30 -16.17 28.77
C GLU A 7 18.50 -15.65 27.34
N LEU A 8 17.49 -15.82 26.47
CA LEU A 8 17.52 -15.33 25.09
C LEU A 8 17.63 -13.80 25.00
N MET A 9 17.03 -13.07 25.95
CA MET A 9 17.10 -11.60 25.99
C MET A 9 18.44 -11.05 26.47
N LYS A 10 19.29 -11.87 27.12
CA LYS A 10 20.64 -11.45 27.51
C LYS A 10 21.66 -11.63 26.38
N THR A 11 21.45 -12.62 25.51
CA THR A 11 22.37 -12.93 24.40
C THR A 11 22.20 -12.03 23.18
N VAL A 12 21.01 -11.46 22.95
CA VAL A 12 20.76 -10.52 21.84
C VAL A 12 21.39 -9.14 22.09
N GLY A 13 21.71 -8.80 23.35
CA GLY A 13 22.26 -7.49 23.72
C GLY A 13 23.78 -7.31 23.53
N ALA A 14 24.53 -8.32 23.10
CA ALA A 14 26.00 -8.29 23.12
C ALA A 14 26.70 -8.71 21.81
N GLY A 15 25.97 -8.85 20.70
CA GLY A 15 26.52 -9.45 19.47
C GLY A 15 26.12 -8.76 18.17
N ALA A 16 26.44 -7.47 18.00
CA ALA A 16 26.46 -6.82 16.67
C ALA A 16 27.30 -5.52 16.61
N LEU A 17 28.41 -5.43 17.35
CA LEU A 17 29.38 -4.33 17.21
C LEU A 17 30.68 -4.82 16.58
N ALA A 18 30.62 -5.27 15.32
CA ALA A 18 31.82 -5.47 14.50
C ALA A 18 31.46 -5.65 13.01
N PHE A 19 30.95 -4.61 12.35
CA PHE A 19 31.04 -4.51 10.90
C PHE A 19 31.43 -3.09 10.49
N GLY A 20 32.68 -2.97 10.04
CA GLY A 20 33.11 -2.10 8.95
C GLY A 20 32.86 -0.60 9.09
N ALA A 21 33.92 0.14 9.38
CA ALA A 21 34.06 1.53 9.00
C ALA A 21 34.10 1.65 7.46
N GLY A 22 32.93 1.64 6.82
CA GLY A 22 32.72 2.18 5.48
C GLY A 22 32.27 3.64 5.60
N PRO A 23 32.52 4.51 4.61
CA PRO A 23 32.02 5.87 4.64
C PRO A 23 30.50 5.82 4.80
N SER A 24 30.01 6.30 5.95
CA SER A 24 28.59 6.54 6.16
C SER A 24 28.16 7.63 5.18
N THR A 25 27.72 7.22 3.99
CA THR A 25 26.79 8.03 3.20
C THR A 25 25.52 8.10 4.02
N THR A 26 25.47 9.11 4.89
CA THR A 26 24.21 9.65 5.39
C THR A 26 23.42 10.03 4.16
N VAL A 27 22.54 9.13 3.72
CA VAL A 27 21.41 9.53 2.88
C VAL A 27 20.60 10.40 3.82
N ALA A 28 20.86 11.71 3.78
CA ALA A 28 19.98 12.67 4.38
C ALA A 28 18.62 12.41 3.75
N SER A 29 17.71 11.81 4.52
CA SER A 29 16.31 11.92 4.23
C SER A 29 16.05 13.41 4.19
N THR A 30 15.98 13.96 2.99
CA THR A 30 15.31 15.23 2.77
C THR A 30 13.86 14.94 3.11
N SER A 31 13.54 15.01 4.40
CA SER A 31 12.22 15.41 4.86
C SER A 31 12.06 16.81 4.30
N GLY A 32 11.68 16.90 3.03
CA GLY A 32 11.16 18.12 2.46
C GLY A 32 9.95 18.43 3.32
N ALA A 33 10.14 19.31 4.30
CA ALA A 33 9.03 19.98 4.93
C ALA A 33 8.26 20.57 3.76
N LEU A 34 7.04 20.08 3.53
CA LEU A 34 6.12 20.69 2.60
C LEU A 34 5.89 22.09 3.16
N ASP A 35 6.63 23.08 2.64
CA ASP A 35 6.64 24.48 3.07
C ASP A 35 5.38 25.22 2.57
N GLY A 36 4.24 24.54 2.64
CA GLY A 36 2.94 25.06 2.33
C GLY A 36 1.96 24.37 3.27
N SER A 37 1.33 25.13 4.15
CA SER A 37 0.19 24.63 4.92
C SER A 37 -0.80 23.98 3.93
N LEU A 38 -1.12 22.70 4.14
CA LEU A 38 -2.09 22.01 3.31
C LEU A 38 -3.42 22.77 3.31
N ASP A 39 -3.84 23.24 2.14
CA ASP A 39 -5.15 23.88 1.99
C ASP A 39 -6.22 22.80 1.80
N PHE A 40 -6.84 22.41 2.91
CA PHE A 40 -7.92 21.43 2.90
C PHE A 40 -9.16 21.89 2.13
N SER A 41 -9.33 23.19 1.88
CA SER A 41 -10.42 23.68 1.03
C SER A 41 -10.20 23.30 -0.43
N VAL A 42 -8.95 23.42 -0.90
CA VAL A 42 -8.53 22.95 -2.24
C VAL A 42 -8.67 21.45 -2.33
N ILE A 43 -8.13 20.68 -1.37
CA ILE A 43 -8.24 19.21 -1.36
C ILE A 43 -9.71 18.78 -1.39
N ARG A 44 -10.56 19.37 -0.56
CA ARG A 44 -12.00 19.04 -0.53
C ARG A 44 -12.68 19.34 -1.87
N SER A 45 -12.26 20.37 -2.58
CA SER A 45 -12.82 20.73 -3.89
C SER A 45 -12.55 19.68 -4.97
N GLU A 46 -11.49 18.87 -4.82
CA GLU A 46 -11.16 17.78 -5.75
C GLU A 46 -12.08 16.56 -5.63
N PHE A 47 -12.95 16.51 -4.63
CA PHE A 47 -13.91 15.42 -4.40
C PHE A 47 -15.34 15.93 -4.60
N PRO A 48 -15.93 15.83 -5.81
CA PRO A 48 -17.20 16.49 -6.13
C PRO A 48 -18.35 16.16 -5.17
N ARG A 49 -18.42 14.91 -4.69
CA ARG A 49 -19.45 14.46 -3.74
C ARG A 49 -19.21 15.04 -2.34
N ALA A 50 -17.96 15.08 -1.87
CA ALA A 50 -17.62 15.65 -0.58
C ALA A 50 -17.67 17.18 -0.60
N GLY A 51 -17.34 17.84 -1.71
CA GLY A 51 -17.48 19.29 -1.84
C GLY A 51 -18.91 19.80 -1.66
N LYS A 52 -19.91 18.98 -2.05
CA LYS A 52 -21.33 19.33 -1.98
C LYS A 52 -22.06 18.81 -0.74
N ASN A 53 -21.53 17.78 -0.08
CA ASN A 53 -22.23 17.08 0.99
C ASN A 53 -21.32 16.91 2.21
N LEU A 54 -21.93 16.87 3.40
CA LEU A 54 -21.26 16.37 4.59
C LEU A 54 -21.07 14.85 4.44
N TRP A 55 -19.83 14.37 4.59
CA TRP A 55 -19.48 12.96 4.44
C TRP A 55 -18.97 12.39 5.76
N LEU A 56 -19.80 11.64 6.48
CA LEU A 56 -19.48 11.02 7.77
C LEU A 56 -19.36 9.49 7.67
N ALA A 57 -19.32 8.93 6.45
CA ALA A 57 -19.25 7.49 6.18
C ALA A 57 -17.92 7.10 5.49
N ALA A 58 -16.83 7.81 5.78
CA ALA A 58 -15.52 7.55 5.16
C ALA A 58 -14.97 6.14 5.44
N ALA A 59 -15.34 5.55 6.58
CA ALA A 59 -14.96 4.18 6.92
C ALA A 59 -15.62 3.12 6.01
N GLU A 60 -16.81 3.40 5.47
CA GLU A 60 -17.50 2.52 4.54
C GLU A 60 -16.95 2.70 3.12
N THR A 61 -16.91 3.95 2.63
CA THR A 61 -16.41 4.25 1.30
C THR A 61 -15.92 5.68 1.17
N HIS A 62 -14.90 5.85 0.32
CA HIS A 62 -14.31 7.14 0.02
C HIS A 62 -14.88 7.66 -1.31
N PRO A 63 -15.33 8.93 -1.37
CA PRO A 63 -15.69 9.55 -2.64
C PRO A 63 -14.52 9.55 -3.61
N PHE A 64 -14.79 9.34 -4.90
CA PHE A 64 -13.75 9.51 -5.92
C PHE A 64 -13.33 10.97 -6.07
N SER A 65 -12.02 11.18 -6.25
CA SER A 65 -11.48 12.47 -6.67
C SER A 65 -11.68 12.66 -8.17
N VAL A 66 -11.54 13.90 -8.64
CA VAL A 66 -11.55 14.23 -10.08
C VAL A 66 -10.48 13.47 -10.87
N HIS A 67 -9.37 13.10 -10.24
CA HIS A 67 -8.29 12.32 -10.87
C HIS A 67 -8.71 10.86 -11.09
N THR A 68 -9.36 10.24 -10.10
CA THR A 68 -9.90 8.89 -10.24
C THR A 68 -11.00 8.85 -11.30
N LEU A 69 -11.87 9.86 -11.33
CA LEU A 69 -12.93 9.96 -12.34
C LEU A 69 -12.33 10.04 -13.76
N ARG A 70 -11.27 10.82 -13.96
CA ARG A 70 -10.58 10.90 -15.25
C ARG A 70 -9.99 9.56 -15.68
N ALA A 71 -9.32 8.84 -14.78
CA ALA A 71 -8.76 7.53 -15.08
C ALA A 71 -9.84 6.49 -15.44
N LEU A 72 -10.99 6.52 -14.75
CA LEU A 72 -12.14 5.67 -15.06
C LEU A 72 -12.76 6.01 -16.42
N GLU A 73 -12.82 7.29 -16.77
CA GLU A 73 -13.30 7.74 -18.08
C GLU A 73 -12.37 7.26 -19.20
N GLU A 74 -11.06 7.45 -19.07
CA GLU A 74 -10.06 6.96 -20.03
C GLU A 74 -10.17 5.43 -20.22
N TYR A 75 -10.27 4.68 -19.13
CA TYR A 75 -10.44 3.23 -19.18
C TYR A 75 -11.76 2.83 -19.84
N SER A 76 -12.85 3.53 -19.53
CA SER A 76 -14.17 3.28 -20.13
C SER A 76 -14.16 3.54 -21.64
N GLN A 77 -13.51 4.62 -22.09
CA GLN A 77 -13.33 4.91 -23.50
C GLN A 77 -12.47 3.86 -24.21
N TYR A 78 -11.39 3.40 -23.58
CA TYR A 78 -10.59 2.28 -24.08
C TYR A 78 -11.46 1.02 -24.25
N ARG A 79 -12.27 0.67 -23.26
CA ARG A 79 -13.15 -0.51 -23.30
C ARG A 79 -14.23 -0.41 -24.36
N ALA A 80 -14.75 0.80 -24.64
CA ALA A 80 -15.79 1.03 -25.63
C ALA A 80 -15.25 1.06 -27.07
N MET A 81 -14.09 1.69 -27.29
CA MET A 81 -13.59 2.02 -28.64
C MET A 81 -12.33 1.23 -29.05
N GLY A 82 -11.75 0.45 -28.14
CA GLY A 82 -10.48 -0.24 -28.34
C GLY A 82 -9.24 0.65 -28.16
N GLY A 83 -8.07 0.08 -28.41
CA GLY A 83 -6.76 0.65 -28.07
C GLY A 83 -6.15 1.66 -29.04
N ILE A 84 -6.83 2.04 -30.14
CA ILE A 84 -6.27 3.02 -31.07
C ILE A 84 -6.25 4.39 -30.38
N GLY A 85 -5.06 4.82 -29.95
CA GLY A 85 -4.84 6.08 -29.23
C GLY A 85 -5.33 6.08 -27.78
N ARG A 86 -5.62 4.91 -27.19
CA ARG A 86 -6.09 4.78 -25.81
C ARG A 86 -5.39 3.63 -25.10
N ASP A 87 -4.92 3.89 -23.89
CA ASP A 87 -4.25 2.88 -23.09
C ASP A 87 -5.20 2.26 -22.07
N SER A 88 -5.17 0.93 -22.00
CA SER A 88 -5.73 0.16 -20.88
C SER A 88 -4.91 0.37 -19.60
N PHE A 89 -5.14 -0.49 -18.60
CA PHE A 89 -4.23 -0.72 -17.50
C PHE A 89 -3.04 -1.60 -17.95
N THR A 90 -2.12 -0.98 -18.69
CA THR A 90 -0.95 -1.65 -19.29
C THR A 90 0.02 -2.20 -18.24
N ALA A 91 0.95 -3.07 -18.66
CA ALA A 91 1.99 -3.60 -17.77
C ALA A 91 2.85 -2.50 -17.14
N ALA A 92 3.14 -1.42 -17.88
CA ALA A 92 3.86 -0.26 -17.36
C ALA A 92 3.06 0.46 -16.26
N LYS A 93 1.76 0.72 -16.49
CA LYS A 93 0.88 1.33 -15.47
C LYS A 93 0.72 0.44 -14.24
N GLN A 94 0.68 -0.89 -14.43
CA GLN A 94 0.66 -1.85 -13.32
C GLN A 94 1.94 -1.79 -12.49
N ALA A 95 3.11 -1.77 -13.13
CA ALA A 95 4.40 -1.68 -12.45
C ALA A 95 4.53 -0.36 -11.66
N GLU A 96 4.17 0.76 -12.29
CA GLU A 96 4.14 2.07 -11.63
C GLU A 96 3.19 2.08 -10.41
N THR A 97 1.97 1.55 -10.57
CA THR A 97 0.99 1.50 -9.48
C THR A 97 1.51 0.68 -8.30
N LYS A 98 2.13 -0.48 -8.55
CA LYS A 98 2.75 -1.30 -7.50
C LYS A 98 3.89 -0.56 -6.80
N GLN A 99 4.72 0.18 -7.54
CA GLN A 99 5.80 0.98 -6.98
C GLN A 99 5.30 2.12 -6.09
N LEU A 100 4.28 2.86 -6.55
CA LEU A 100 3.68 3.95 -5.78
C LEU A 100 3.03 3.42 -4.48
N PHE A 101 2.30 2.31 -4.56
CA PHE A 101 1.68 1.70 -3.39
C PHE A 101 2.71 1.09 -2.43
N GLY A 102 3.74 0.42 -2.96
CA GLY A 102 4.85 -0.10 -2.16
C GLY A 102 5.57 1.00 -1.38
N THR A 103 5.78 2.17 -2.01
CA THR A 103 6.35 3.35 -1.32
C THR A 103 5.48 3.81 -0.14
N LEU A 104 4.14 3.79 -0.30
CA LEU A 104 3.20 4.21 0.75
C LEU A 104 3.28 3.31 2.00
N ILE A 105 3.52 2.02 1.83
CA ILE A 105 3.53 1.03 2.92
C ILE A 105 4.92 0.48 3.26
N ASN A 106 5.98 1.04 2.67
CA ASN A 106 7.35 0.57 2.80
C ASN A 106 7.55 -0.91 2.40
N ALA A 107 7.06 -1.27 1.22
CA ALA A 107 7.18 -2.60 0.60
C ALA A 107 7.76 -2.51 -0.82
N SER A 108 8.36 -3.60 -1.31
CA SER A 108 8.82 -3.69 -2.69
C SER A 108 7.65 -3.95 -3.66
N PRO A 109 7.77 -3.60 -4.96
CA PRO A 109 6.71 -3.87 -5.93
C PRO A 109 6.34 -5.35 -6.05
N GLU A 110 7.28 -6.26 -5.79
CA GLU A 110 7.09 -7.71 -5.84
C GLU A 110 6.22 -8.24 -4.68
N GLU A 111 6.14 -7.50 -3.59
CA GLU A 111 5.31 -7.82 -2.42
C GLU A 111 3.84 -7.38 -2.60
N ILE A 112 3.51 -6.68 -3.70
CA ILE A 112 2.17 -6.13 -3.95
C ILE A 112 1.40 -6.98 -4.97
N ALA A 113 0.21 -7.44 -4.58
CA ALA A 113 -0.76 -8.10 -5.46
C ALA A 113 -2.01 -7.23 -5.67
N PHE A 114 -2.60 -7.29 -6.86
CA PHE A 114 -3.90 -6.69 -7.13
C PHE A 114 -5.01 -7.70 -6.78
N VAL A 115 -5.97 -7.27 -5.96
CA VAL A 115 -7.16 -8.04 -5.57
C VAL A 115 -8.40 -7.17 -5.73
N MET A 116 -9.59 -7.79 -5.80
CA MET A 116 -10.82 -7.04 -6.08
C MET A 116 -11.37 -6.31 -4.84
N SER A 117 -11.12 -6.85 -3.65
CA SER A 117 -11.59 -6.30 -2.37
C SER A 117 -10.78 -6.87 -1.21
N THR A 118 -10.94 -6.29 -0.01
CA THR A 118 -10.37 -6.85 1.23
C THR A 118 -10.82 -8.29 1.46
N THR A 119 -12.12 -8.57 1.30
CA THR A 119 -12.68 -9.92 1.46
C THR A 119 -12.09 -10.93 0.47
N ASP A 120 -11.88 -10.51 -0.78
CA ASP A 120 -11.24 -11.36 -1.80
C ASP A 120 -9.77 -11.65 -1.43
N GLY A 121 -9.04 -10.62 -0.99
CA GLY A 121 -7.65 -10.77 -0.54
C GLY A 121 -7.47 -11.68 0.67
N GLU A 122 -8.31 -11.52 1.70
CA GLU A 122 -8.28 -12.38 2.90
C GLU A 122 -8.56 -13.85 2.54
N ASN A 123 -9.58 -14.11 1.72
CA ASN A 123 -9.90 -15.46 1.27
C ASN A 123 -8.76 -16.07 0.44
N LEU A 124 -8.10 -15.27 -0.42
CA LEU A 124 -6.96 -15.72 -1.21
C LEU A 124 -5.79 -16.14 -0.32
N VAL A 125 -5.48 -15.34 0.71
CA VAL A 125 -4.40 -15.65 1.67
C VAL A 125 -4.70 -16.95 2.41
N VAL A 126 -5.90 -17.08 3.00
CA VAL A 126 -6.26 -18.29 3.77
C VAL A 126 -6.22 -19.54 2.88
N SER A 127 -6.75 -19.45 1.65
CA SER A 127 -6.74 -20.55 0.70
C SER A 127 -5.31 -20.94 0.27
N GLY A 128 -4.38 -19.99 0.21
CA GLY A 128 -2.99 -20.24 -0.17
C GLY A 128 -2.11 -20.84 0.93
N LEU A 129 -2.51 -20.73 2.20
CA LEU A 129 -1.71 -21.21 3.34
C LEU A 129 -1.85 -22.71 3.62
N GLY A 130 -2.91 -23.37 3.12
CA GLY A 130 -3.14 -24.81 3.36
C GLY A 130 -3.32 -25.18 4.84
N LEU A 131 -3.89 -24.27 5.63
CA LEU A 131 -3.97 -24.44 7.09
C LEU A 131 -4.82 -25.65 7.50
N ALA A 132 -5.87 -25.96 6.72
CA ALA A 132 -6.76 -27.09 7.01
C ALA A 132 -6.02 -28.42 6.88
N GLU A 133 -5.21 -28.59 5.83
CA GLU A 133 -4.42 -29.79 5.57
C GLU A 133 -3.29 -29.95 6.59
N LEU A 134 -2.74 -28.83 7.07
CA LEU A 134 -1.65 -28.80 8.04
C LEU A 134 -2.14 -28.92 9.50
N GLY A 135 -3.46 -28.92 9.74
CA GLY A 135 -4.02 -28.87 11.10
C GLY A 135 -3.65 -27.60 11.87
N GLY A 136 -3.46 -26.48 11.14
CA GLY A 136 -3.06 -25.20 11.69
C GLY A 136 -4.20 -24.51 12.47
N ASN A 137 -3.83 -23.67 13.43
CA ASN A 137 -4.77 -22.84 14.18
C ASN A 137 -4.79 -21.42 13.62
N VAL A 138 -5.97 -20.80 13.60
CA VAL A 138 -6.15 -19.38 13.28
C VAL A 138 -6.37 -18.62 14.58
N VAL A 139 -5.59 -17.57 14.81
CA VAL A 139 -5.73 -16.68 15.96
C VAL A 139 -6.06 -15.29 15.42
N ILE A 140 -7.16 -14.72 15.89
CA ILE A 140 -7.65 -13.38 15.57
C ILE A 140 -7.89 -12.60 16.88
N ASP A 141 -8.03 -11.29 16.79
CA ASP A 141 -8.23 -10.37 17.93
C ASP A 141 -9.67 -10.36 18.49
#